data_AF-A0A7C3QYM9-F1
#
_entry.id   AF-A0A7C3QYM9-F1
#
_cell.length_a   1.000
_cell.length_b   1.000
_cell.length_c   1.000
_cell.angle_alpha   90.00
_cell.angle_beta   90.00
_cell.angle_gamma   90.00
#
_symmetry.space_group_name_H-M   'P 1'
#
loop_
_entity.id
_entity.type
_entity.pdbx_description
1 polymer ?
#
loop_
_entity_poly.entity_id
_entity_poly.type
_entity_poly.pdbx_seq_one_letter_code
_entity_poly.pdbx_strand_id
1 'polypeptide(L)'
;YSKTKYHETSSAGLNDGDTNDQYGFNVVIPINFKGYYDTQASKIIYLQAKKDLEILKIEEKNFFYQKELKLKTVDEKIALTKENITSYNELVSQTIELKNVGLKTSDDVQVLKNSKKSEELNLDIYAIDKQIELLEIYGKLAYDKI
;
A
#
# COMPACT_ATOMS: atom_id res chain seq x y z
N TYR A 1 -14.58 28.00 63.71
CA TYR A 1 -15.53 28.20 64.82
C TYR A 1 -15.86 26.84 65.41
N SER A 2 -15.86 26.76 66.75
CA SER A 2 -15.94 25.55 67.59
C SER A 2 -17.27 25.53 68.36
N LYS A 3 -17.65 24.34 68.87
CA LYS A 3 -18.67 23.96 69.90
C LYS A 3 -19.88 23.19 69.31
N THR A 4 -20.42 22.09 69.86
CA THR A 4 -20.43 21.44 71.21
C THR A 4 -21.03 20.01 71.05
N LYS A 5 -20.50 18.93 71.66
CA LYS A 5 -20.70 18.35 73.01
C LYS A 5 -22.09 17.72 73.34
N TYR A 6 -22.06 16.37 73.50
CA TYR A 6 -22.77 15.43 74.41
C TYR A 6 -24.28 15.12 74.31
N HIS A 7 -24.61 13.83 74.22
CA HIS A 7 -25.33 13.07 75.26
C HIS A 7 -25.06 11.54 75.15
N GLU A 8 -24.82 10.90 76.30
CA GLU A 8 -24.66 9.45 76.49
C GLU A 8 -25.97 8.77 76.94
N THR A 9 -25.98 7.43 76.82
CA THR A 9 -26.59 6.41 77.69
C THR A 9 -27.81 5.60 77.19
N SER A 10 -27.54 4.28 77.05
CA SER A 10 -28.34 3.11 77.47
C SER A 10 -29.57 2.67 76.67
N SER A 11 -29.47 1.50 76.02
CA SER A 11 -30.09 0.24 76.50
C SER A 11 -30.04 -0.86 75.42
N ALA A 12 -29.70 -2.08 75.85
CA ALA A 12 -29.77 -3.29 75.03
C ALA A 12 -31.24 -3.73 74.88
N GLY A 13 -31.65 -4.10 73.65
CA GLY A 13 -33.00 -4.61 73.39
C GLY A 13 -33.27 -4.87 71.90
N LEU A 14 -32.83 -6.05 71.45
CA LEU A 14 -33.30 -6.90 70.34
C LEU A 14 -34.36 -6.32 69.37
N ASN A 15 -34.02 -6.24 68.09
CA ASN A 15 -34.92 -6.46 66.94
C ASN A 15 -34.04 -7.21 65.91
N ASP A 16 -34.20 -8.52 65.79
CA ASP A 16 -35.15 -9.20 64.90
C ASP A 16 -34.84 -8.95 63.42
N GLY A 17 -34.88 -10.05 62.66
CA GLY A 17 -34.12 -10.28 61.45
C GLY A 17 -34.28 -9.24 60.36
N ASP A 18 -33.22 -9.03 59.60
CA ASP A 18 -33.37 -8.97 58.15
C ASP A 18 -32.03 -9.17 57.45
N THR A 19 -32.04 -10.10 56.50
CA THR A 19 -31.02 -10.32 55.48
C THR A 19 -30.66 -9.00 54.81
N ASN A 20 -29.43 -8.52 55.04
CA ASN A 20 -28.97 -7.25 54.48
C ASN A 20 -28.40 -7.45 53.06
N ASP A 21 -29.22 -7.99 52.16
CA ASP A 21 -28.87 -8.08 50.74
C ASP A 21 -29.08 -6.70 50.11
N GLN A 22 -28.01 -5.90 50.04
CA GLN A 22 -28.05 -4.58 49.44
C GLN A 22 -28.04 -4.67 47.91
N TYR A 23 -29.24 -4.67 47.33
CA TYR A 23 -29.44 -4.47 45.90
C TYR A 23 -29.59 -2.97 45.61
N GLY A 24 -28.68 -2.41 44.82
CA GLY A 24 -28.70 -1.00 44.42
C GLY A 24 -28.61 -0.85 42.90
N PHE A 25 -29.37 0.09 42.34
CA PHE A 25 -29.33 0.47 40.93
C PHE A 25 -28.76 1.89 40.82
N ASN A 26 -27.70 2.06 40.03
CA ASN A 26 -27.08 3.36 39.77
C ASN A 26 -27.51 3.89 38.40
N VAL A 27 -28.14 5.06 38.38
CA VAL A 27 -28.45 5.80 37.15
C VAL A 27 -27.54 7.01 37.06
N VAL A 28 -26.63 7.01 36.10
CA VAL A 28 -25.81 8.18 35.77
C VAL A 28 -26.44 8.90 34.60
N ILE A 29 -26.97 10.10 34.84
CA ILE A 29 -27.45 11.01 33.79
C ILE A 29 -26.38 12.09 33.58
N PRO A 30 -25.58 12.00 32.51
CA PRO A 30 -24.63 13.06 32.20
C PRO A 30 -25.37 14.29 31.66
N ILE A 31 -25.35 15.40 32.41
CA ILE A 31 -25.82 16.70 31.90
C ILE A 31 -24.64 17.41 31.23
N ASN A 32 -24.57 17.34 29.89
CA ASN A 32 -23.53 17.97 29.08
C ASN A 32 -24.13 19.07 28.18
N PHE A 33 -23.75 20.33 28.41
CA PHE A 33 -24.17 21.48 27.58
C PHE A 33 -23.45 21.57 26.23
N LYS A 34 -22.40 20.76 26.00
CA LYS A 34 -21.64 20.69 24.74
C LYS A 34 -22.07 19.55 23.81
N GLY A 35 -23.05 18.72 24.18
CA GLY A 35 -23.45 17.55 23.38
C GLY A 35 -23.86 17.88 21.92
N TYR A 36 -24.42 19.06 21.67
CA TYR A 36 -24.68 19.53 20.31
C TYR A 36 -23.39 19.73 19.49
N TYR A 37 -22.36 20.35 20.07
CA TYR A 37 -21.08 20.54 19.40
C TYR A 37 -20.34 19.21 19.21
N ASP A 38 -20.37 18.32 20.19
CA ASP A 38 -19.71 17.01 20.12
C ASP A 38 -20.31 16.13 19.01
N THR A 39 -21.64 16.17 18.81
CA THR A 39 -22.30 15.45 17.70
C THR A 39 -21.98 16.05 16.34
N GLN A 40 -21.94 17.38 16.22
CA GLN A 40 -21.56 18.05 14.98
C GLN A 40 -20.09 17.80 14.61
N ALA A 41 -19.19 17.83 15.60
CA ALA A 41 -17.79 17.45 15.41
C ALA A 41 -17.66 15.98 14.97
N SER A 42 -18.37 15.06 15.61
CA SER A 42 -18.39 13.64 15.24
C SER A 42 -18.89 13.42 13.80
N LYS A 43 -19.90 14.18 13.36
CA LYS A 43 -20.36 14.14 11.97
C LYS A 43 -19.29 14.63 10.99
N ILE A 44 -18.55 15.69 11.32
CA ILE A 44 -17.44 16.19 10.49
C ILE A 44 -16.35 15.13 10.37
N ILE A 45 -15.94 14.53 11.50
CA ILE A 45 -14.94 13.45 11.52
C ILE A 45 -15.39 12.27 10.67
N TYR A 46 -16.66 11.87 10.77
CA TYR A 46 -17.21 10.81 9.93
C TYR A 46 -17.17 11.15 8.43
N LEU A 47 -17.56 12.38 8.05
CA LEU A 47 -17.51 12.83 6.66
C LEU A 47 -16.07 12.87 6.13
N GLN A 48 -15.11 13.27 6.97
CA GLN A 48 -13.69 13.24 6.64
C GLN A 48 -13.22 11.81 6.42
N ALA A 49 -13.46 10.89 7.37
CA ALA A 49 -13.10 9.48 7.24
C ALA A 49 -13.72 8.82 5.99
N LYS A 50 -14.97 9.19 5.65
CA LYS A 50 -15.62 8.72 4.42
C LYS A 50 -14.89 9.21 3.17
N LYS A 51 -14.48 10.48 3.13
CA LYS A 51 -13.70 11.02 2.01
C LYS A 51 -12.33 10.37 1.90
N ASP A 52 -11.65 10.18 3.04
CA ASP A 52 -10.33 9.55 3.08
C ASP A 52 -10.41 8.11 2.53
N LEU A 53 -11.49 7.38 2.86
CA LEU A 53 -11.77 6.06 2.31
C LEU A 53 -12.02 6.10 0.79
N GLU A 54 -12.74 7.10 0.28
CA GLU A 54 -12.93 7.28 -1.17
C GLU A 54 -11.61 7.59 -1.88
N ILE A 55 -10.76 8.43 -1.29
CA ILE A 55 -9.42 8.74 -1.81
C ILE A 55 -8.57 7.47 -1.87
N LEU A 56 -8.52 6.69 -0.78
CA LEU A 56 -7.76 5.45 -0.71
C LEU A 56 -8.18 4.46 -1.83
N LYS A 57 -9.49 4.29 -2.05
CA LYS A 57 -10.01 3.44 -3.14
C LYS A 57 -9.55 3.91 -4.52
N ILE A 58 -9.52 5.22 -4.75
CA ILE A 58 -9.07 5.80 -6.02
C ILE A 58 -7.56 5.57 -6.19
N GLU A 59 -6.77 5.79 -5.13
CA GLU A 59 -5.33 5.57 -5.12
C GLU A 59 -4.97 4.11 -5.40
N GLU A 60 -5.64 3.16 -4.75
CA GLU A 60 -5.45 1.72 -4.99
C GLU A 60 -5.76 1.37 -6.45
N LYS A 61 -6.91 1.81 -6.96
CA LYS A 61 -7.28 1.56 -8.35
C LYS A 61 -6.24 2.13 -9.32
N ASN A 62 -5.79 3.35 -9.08
CA ASN A 62 -4.77 4.00 -9.90
C ASN A 62 -3.43 3.27 -9.83
N PHE A 63 -3.04 2.78 -8.64
CA PHE A 63 -1.84 1.98 -8.47
C PHE A 63 -1.88 0.73 -9.36
N PHE A 64 -2.91 -0.10 -9.24
CA PHE A 64 -3.02 -1.32 -10.06
C PHE A 64 -3.09 -1.01 -11.56
N TYR A 65 -3.84 0.03 -11.96
CA TYR A 65 -3.92 0.44 -13.35
C TYR A 65 -2.56 0.86 -13.91
N GLN A 66 -1.79 1.66 -13.17
CA GLN A 66 -0.44 2.07 -13.59
C GLN A 66 0.51 0.88 -13.67
N LYS A 67 0.43 -0.06 -12.73
CA LYS A 67 1.24 -1.29 -12.75
C LYS A 67 0.92 -2.17 -13.95
N GLU A 68 -0.36 -2.35 -14.27
CA GLU A 68 -0.79 -3.11 -15.45
C GLU A 68 -0.26 -2.47 -16.75
N LEU A 69 -0.41 -1.15 -16.89
CA LEU A 69 0.11 -0.44 -18.06
C LEU A 69 1.63 -0.59 -18.19
N LYS A 70 2.36 -0.44 -17.08
CA LYS A 70 3.82 -0.57 -17.09
C LYS A 70 4.26 -1.97 -17.48
N LEU A 71 3.59 -3.01 -16.99
CA LEU A 71 3.84 -4.40 -17.40
C LEU A 71 3.61 -4.61 -18.90
N LYS A 72 2.52 -4.07 -19.46
CA LYS A 72 2.25 -4.12 -20.90
C LYS A 72 3.34 -3.43 -21.71
N THR A 73 3.75 -2.23 -21.31
CA THR A 73 4.85 -1.51 -21.97
C THR A 73 6.16 -2.29 -21.91
N VAL A 74 6.48 -2.94 -20.79
CA VAL A 74 7.68 -3.79 -20.69
C VAL A 74 7.59 -4.99 -21.64
N ASP A 75 6.42 -5.64 -21.74
CA ASP A 75 6.23 -6.76 -22.66
C ASP A 75 6.35 -6.34 -24.13
N GLU A 76 5.84 -5.16 -24.50
CA GLU A 76 6.01 -4.57 -25.83
C GLU A 76 7.49 -4.27 -26.13
N LYS A 77 8.23 -3.70 -25.15
CA LYS A 77 9.68 -3.47 -25.29
C LYS A 77 10.45 -4.76 -25.49
N ILE A 78 10.12 -5.82 -24.76
CA ILE A 78 10.74 -7.14 -24.94
C ILE A 78 10.48 -7.66 -26.36
N ALA A 79 9.26 -7.54 -26.87
CA ALA A 79 8.92 -7.97 -28.23
C ALA A 79 9.73 -7.20 -29.29
N LEU A 80 9.76 -5.88 -29.19
CA LEU A 80 10.52 -5.02 -30.11
C LEU A 80 12.03 -5.30 -30.05
N THR A 81 12.60 -5.48 -28.86
CA THR A 81 14.02 -5.82 -28.71
C THR A 81 14.35 -7.19 -29.31
N LYS A 82 13.46 -8.19 -29.22
CA LYS A 82 13.67 -9.48 -29.90
C LYS A 82 13.68 -9.34 -31.43
N GLU A 83 12.81 -8.50 -31.97
CA GLU A 83 12.81 -8.18 -33.39
C GLU A 83 14.11 -7.46 -33.80
N ASN A 84 14.56 -6.48 -33.01
CA ASN A 84 15.83 -5.78 -33.23
C ASN A 84 17.02 -6.74 -33.23
N ILE A 85 17.09 -7.68 -32.28
CA ILE A 85 18.16 -8.68 -32.23
C ILE A 85 18.15 -9.55 -33.50
N THR A 86 16.96 -9.90 -34.00
CA THR A 86 16.82 -10.67 -35.24
C THR A 86 17.34 -9.88 -36.43
N SER A 87 16.96 -8.61 -36.56
CA SER A 87 17.48 -7.70 -37.59
C SER A 87 19.00 -7.52 -37.50
N TYR A 88 19.55 -7.39 -36.28
CA TYR A 88 20.99 -7.32 -36.10
C TYR A 88 21.72 -8.61 -36.51
N ASN A 89 21.12 -9.79 -36.34
CA ASN A 89 21.72 -11.03 -36.83
C ASN A 89 21.89 -11.01 -38.35
N GLU A 90 20.87 -10.56 -39.08
CA GLU A 90 20.92 -10.43 -40.53
C GLU A 90 21.97 -9.41 -40.97
N LEU A 91 21.99 -8.23 -40.34
CA LEU A 91 22.97 -7.19 -40.63
C LEU A 91 24.41 -7.64 -40.36
N VAL A 92 24.65 -8.36 -39.26
CA VAL A 92 25.97 -8.93 -38.96
C VAL A 92 26.38 -9.94 -40.03
N SER A 93 25.47 -10.81 -40.47
CA SER A 93 25.75 -11.78 -41.54
C SER A 93 26.14 -11.10 -42.85
N GLN A 94 25.32 -10.15 -43.31
CA GLN A 94 25.58 -9.38 -44.53
C GLN A 94 26.89 -8.60 -44.45
N THR A 95 27.19 -8.01 -43.29
CA THR A 95 28.44 -7.24 -43.11
C THR A 95 29.67 -8.14 -43.10
N ILE A 96 29.56 -9.38 -42.60
CA ILE A 96 30.63 -10.38 -42.70
C ILE A 96 30.89 -10.75 -44.17
N GLU A 97 29.86 -10.95 -44.98
CA GLU A 97 29.99 -11.22 -46.41
C GLU A 97 30.69 -10.06 -47.14
N LEU A 98 30.25 -8.83 -46.88
CA LEU A 98 30.86 -7.62 -47.44
C LEU A 98 32.31 -7.42 -46.98
N LYS A 99 32.63 -7.82 -45.74
CA LYS A 99 34.02 -7.82 -45.23
C LYS A 99 34.88 -8.79 -46.03
N ASN A 100 34.37 -9.99 -46.32
CA ASN A 100 35.12 -11.02 -47.03
C ASN A 100 35.48 -10.61 -48.47
N VAL A 101 34.67 -9.74 -49.09
CA VAL A 101 34.96 -9.17 -50.42
C VAL A 101 35.69 -7.81 -50.35
N GLY A 102 36.13 -7.39 -49.16
CA GLY A 102 36.89 -6.14 -48.96
C GLY A 102 36.08 -4.85 -49.01
N LEU A 103 34.74 -4.93 -49.01
CA LEU A 103 33.83 -3.77 -49.06
C LEU A 103 33.48 -3.21 -47.67
N LYS A 104 33.74 -3.97 -46.61
CA LYS A 104 33.55 -3.58 -45.19
C LYS A 104 34.80 -3.94 -44.39
N THR A 105 34.94 -3.33 -43.22
CA THR A 105 36.05 -3.56 -42.31
C THR A 105 35.70 -4.57 -41.21
N SER A 106 36.71 -5.03 -40.47
CA SER A 106 36.46 -5.81 -39.24
C SER A 106 35.77 -4.97 -38.16
N ASP A 107 36.00 -3.66 -38.15
CA ASP A 107 35.43 -2.74 -37.18
C ASP A 107 33.92 -2.60 -37.40
N ASP A 108 33.46 -2.53 -38.66
CA ASP A 108 32.03 -2.53 -39.00
C ASP A 108 31.30 -3.76 -38.43
N VAL A 109 31.90 -4.94 -38.58
CA VAL A 109 31.35 -6.19 -38.01
C VAL A 109 31.32 -6.12 -36.49
N GLN A 110 32.37 -5.58 -35.87
CA GLN A 110 32.47 -5.52 -34.42
C GLN A 110 31.48 -4.51 -33.83
N VAL A 111 31.27 -3.36 -34.48
CA VAL A 111 30.25 -2.38 -34.09
C VAL A 111 28.87 -3.04 -34.10
N LEU A 112 28.50 -3.75 -35.16
CA LEU A 112 27.19 -4.42 -35.23
C LEU A 112 27.04 -5.53 -34.18
N LYS A 113 28.10 -6.31 -33.92
CA LYS A 113 28.09 -7.31 -32.85
C LYS A 113 27.91 -6.68 -31.47
N ASN A 114 28.56 -5.54 -31.21
CA ASN A 114 28.42 -4.82 -29.95
C ASN A 114 27.01 -4.23 -29.80
N SER A 115 26.44 -3.65 -30.86
CA SER A 115 25.06 -3.16 -30.85
C SER A 115 24.06 -4.28 -30.60
N LYS A 116 24.22 -5.43 -31.26
CA LYS A 116 23.44 -6.64 -30.97
C LYS A 116 23.57 -7.03 -29.50
N LYS A 117 24.79 -7.04 -28.96
CA LYS A 117 25.02 -7.42 -27.56
C LYS A 117 24.36 -6.47 -26.59
N SER A 118 24.30 -5.17 -26.92
CA SER A 118 23.56 -4.19 -26.14
C SER A 118 22.06 -4.51 -26.11
N GLU A 119 21.46 -4.90 -27.24
CA GLU A 119 20.05 -5.32 -27.27
C GLU A 119 19.80 -6.61 -26.47
N GLU A 120 20.71 -7.57 -26.50
CA GLU A 120 20.62 -8.77 -25.65
C GLU A 120 20.62 -8.39 -24.16
N LEU A 121 21.48 -7.46 -23.74
CA LEU A 121 21.50 -6.97 -22.35
C LEU A 121 20.23 -6.20 -21.99
N ASN A 122 19.67 -5.42 -22.93
CA ASN A 122 18.39 -4.74 -22.72
C ASN A 122 17.26 -5.74 -22.45
N LEU A 123 17.27 -6.90 -23.11
CA LEU A 123 16.28 -7.95 -22.87
C LEU A 123 16.34 -8.49 -21.43
N ASP A 124 17.55 -8.69 -20.90
CA ASP A 124 17.75 -9.11 -19.51
C ASP A 124 17.28 -8.03 -18.53
N ILE A 125 17.57 -6.75 -18.82
CA ILE A 125 17.10 -5.61 -18.03
C ILE A 125 15.57 -5.58 -17.98
N TYR A 126 14.89 -5.72 -19.13
CA TYR A 126 13.42 -5.72 -19.16
C TYR A 126 12.81 -6.92 -18.42
N ALA A 127 13.47 -8.07 -18.42
CA ALA A 127 13.04 -9.21 -17.63
C ALA A 127 13.11 -8.91 -16.12
N ILE A 128 14.16 -8.20 -15.67
CA ILE A 128 14.30 -7.74 -14.28
C ILE A 128 13.25 -6.66 -13.96
N ASP A 129 13.04 -5.68 -14.84
CA ASP A 129 12.01 -4.65 -14.67
C ASP A 129 10.63 -5.28 -14.45
N LYS A 130 10.30 -6.30 -15.24
CA LYS A 130 9.05 -7.06 -15.07
C LYS A 130 8.96 -7.72 -13.70
N GLN A 131 10.04 -8.31 -13.20
CA GLN A 131 10.07 -8.92 -11.87
C GLN A 131 9.89 -7.90 -10.75
N ILE A 132 10.50 -6.72 -10.88
CA ILE A 132 10.36 -5.62 -9.91
C ILE A 132 8.90 -5.16 -9.84
N GLU A 133 8.26 -4.91 -10.99
CA GLU A 133 6.86 -4.48 -11.03
C GLU A 133 5.91 -5.50 -10.40
N LEU A 134 6.13 -6.79 -10.67
CA LEU A 134 5.36 -7.87 -10.04
C LEU A 134 5.60 -7.92 -8.53
N LEU A 135 6.84 -7.77 -8.08
CA LEU A 135 7.18 -7.76 -6.66
C LEU A 135 6.50 -6.61 -5.92
N GLU A 136 6.42 -5.43 -6.52
CA GLU A 136 5.72 -4.29 -5.93
C GLU A 136 4.21 -4.54 -5.77
N ILE A 137 3.58 -5.20 -6.77
CA ILE A 137 2.17 -5.62 -6.66
C ILE A 137 2.00 -6.62 -5.50
N TYR A 138 2.86 -7.64 -5.41
CA TYR A 138 2.82 -8.62 -4.34
C TYR A 138 3.05 -8.01 -2.95
N GLY A 139 4.01 -7.08 -2.84
CA GLY A 139 4.30 -6.37 -1.60
C GLY A 139 3.09 -5.59 -1.10
N LYS A 140 2.39 -4.87 -2.00
CA LYS A 140 1.16 -4.15 -1.66
C LYS A 140 0.06 -5.11 -1.18
N LEU A 141 -0.19 -6.20 -1.91
CA LEU A 141 -1.21 -7.20 -1.55
C LEU A 141 -0.91 -7.94 -0.24
N ALA A 142 0.37 -8.16 0.08
CA ALA A 142 0.79 -8.79 1.32
C ALA A 142 0.64 -7.86 2.52
N TYR A 143 0.91 -6.57 2.35
CA TYR A 143 0.78 -5.56 3.41
C TYR A 143 -0.69 -5.27 3.75
N ASP A 144 -1.59 -5.22 2.76
CA ASP A 144 -3.03 -4.97 2.98
C ASP A 144 -3.76 -6.13 3.70
N LYS A 145 -3.10 -7.27 3.95
CA LYS A 145 -3.67 -8.42 4.68
C LYS A 145 -3.40 -8.41 6.19
N ILE A 146 -2.73 -7.38 6.73
CA ILE A 146 -2.45 -7.19 8.17
C ILE A 146 -3.29 -6.02 8.69
#